data_AF-A0A0K1EUH2-F1
#
_entry.id   AF-A0A0K1EUH2-F1
#
_cell.length_a   1.000
_cell.length_b   1.000
_cell.length_c   1.000
_cell.angle_alpha   90.00
_cell.angle_beta   90.00
_cell.angle_gamma   90.00
#
_symmetry.space_group_name_H-M   'P 1'
#
loop_
_entity.id
_entity.type
_entity.pdbx_description
1 polymer ?
#
loop_
_entity_poly.entity_id
_entity_poly.type
_entity_poly.pdbx_seq_one_letter_code
_entity_poly.pdbx_strand_id
1 'polypeptide(L)' 'FELKTQRHGELFSLMHHVVLGDDPEVKQGKPAPDVFLTAARRFEDGPGDLRKILVFEDAPAGVLAAKNAG' A
#
# COMPACT_ATOMS: atom_id res chain seq x y z
N PHE A 1 -3.41 -7.74 -11.06
CA PHE A 1 -3.53 -6.26 -11.13
C PHE A 1 -4.10 -5.83 -12.49
N GLU A 2 -3.42 -6.18 -13.58
CA GLU A 2 -3.76 -5.80 -14.97
C GLU A 2 -5.23 -5.93 -15.35
N LEU A 3 -5.85 -7.10 -15.14
CA LEU A 3 -7.27 -7.31 -15.49
C LEU A 3 -8.22 -6.32 -14.78
N LYS A 4 -7.90 -5.93 -13.54
CA LYS A 4 -8.72 -5.00 -12.75
C LYS A 4 -8.48 -3.54 -13.13
N THR A 5 -7.31 -3.21 -13.66
CA THR A 5 -6.91 -1.83 -13.97
C THR A 5 -6.98 -1.49 -15.47
N GLN A 6 -7.24 -2.48 -16.34
CA GLN A 6 -7.25 -2.33 -17.80
C GLN A 6 -8.10 -1.16 -18.35
N ARG A 7 -9.19 -0.78 -17.66
CA ARG A 7 -10.07 0.34 -18.08
C ARG A 7 -9.69 1.69 -17.49
N HIS A 8 -8.71 1.74 -16.60
CA HIS A 8 -8.33 2.92 -15.82
C HIS A 8 -6.81 3.14 -15.81
N GLY A 9 -6.12 2.75 -16.88
CA GLY A 9 -4.65 2.83 -16.98
C GLY A 9 -4.10 4.23 -16.68
N GLU A 10 -4.74 5.28 -17.23
CA GLU A 10 -4.37 6.68 -16.98
C GLU A 10 -4.44 7.07 -15.50
N LEU A 11 -5.43 6.56 -14.75
CA LEU A 11 -5.54 6.83 -13.32
C LEU A 11 -4.40 6.16 -12.54
N PHE A 12 -4.11 4.90 -12.86
CA PHE A 12 -3.06 4.15 -12.17
C PHE A 12 -1.66 4.60 -12.57
N SER A 13 -1.46 5.21 -13.74
CA SER A 13 -0.18 5.80 -14.13
C SER A 13 0.18 7.08 -13.36
N LEU A 14 -0.77 7.67 -12.63
CA LEU A 14 -0.52 8.81 -11.74
C LEU A 14 0.07 8.39 -10.38
N MET A 15 0.02 7.11 -10.04
CA MET A 15 0.56 6.61 -8.78
C MET A 15 2.09 6.54 -8.88
N HIS A 16 2.81 7.02 -7.86
CA HIS A 16 4.27 6.96 -7.83
C HIS A 16 4.80 5.53 -8.00
N HIS A 17 4.17 4.55 -7.36
CA HIS A 17 4.51 3.14 -7.46
C HIS A 17 3.30 2.27 -7.06
N VAL A 18 3.40 0.97 -7.31
CA VAL A 18 2.37 -0.03 -6.94
C VAL A 18 3.02 -1.14 -6.12
N VAL A 19 2.37 -1.53 -5.02
CA VAL A 19 2.69 -2.71 -4.22
C VAL A 19 1.51 -3.66 -4.29
N LEU A 20 1.77 -4.92 -4.66
CA LEU A 20 0.76 -5.96 -4.75
C LEU A 20 0.85 -6.92 -3.54
N GLY A 21 -0.18 -7.73 -3.33
CA GLY A 21 -0.19 -8.68 -2.20
C GLY A 21 0.79 -9.85 -2.34
N ASP A 22 1.26 -10.11 -3.55
CA ASP A 22 2.30 -11.10 -3.89
C ASP A 22 3.70 -10.46 -3.97
N ASP A 23 3.84 -9.21 -3.58
CA ASP A 23 5.12 -8.54 -3.50
C ASP A 23 6.05 -9.28 -2.50
N PRO A 24 7.31 -9.60 -2.86
CA PRO A 24 8.20 -10.36 -2.00
C PRO A 24 8.45 -9.73 -0.63
N GLU A 25 8.29 -8.42 -0.47
CA GLU A 25 8.46 -7.72 0.81
C GLU A 25 7.20 -7.78 1.69
N VAL A 26 6.06 -8.22 1.13
CA VAL A 26 4.81 -8.47 1.86
C VAL A 26 4.81 -9.91 2.35
N LYS A 27 5.35 -10.14 3.55
CA LYS A 27 5.46 -11.48 4.14
C LYS A 27 4.15 -11.96 4.74
N GLN A 28 3.37 -11.03 5.28
CA GLN A 28 2.07 -11.30 5.85
C GLN A 28 1.01 -10.40 5.22
N GLY A 29 -0.09 -11.00 4.79
CA GLY A 29 -1.26 -10.25 4.33
C GLY A 29 -1.94 -9.50 5.47
N LYS A 30 -2.85 -8.59 5.12
CA LYS A 30 -3.72 -7.89 6.08
C LYS A 30 -4.37 -8.93 7.03
N PRO A 31 -4.37 -8.71 8.36
CA PRO A 31 -4.20 -7.43 9.04
C PRO A 31 -2.75 -7.06 9.41
N ALA A 32 -1.74 -7.77 8.91
CA ALA A 32 -0.35 -7.33 9.06
C ALA A 32 -0.09 -6.03 8.28
N PRO A 33 0.79 -5.14 8.79
CA PRO A 33 1.03 -3.84 8.20
C PRO A 33 1.94 -3.87 6.96
N ASP A 34 2.49 -5.04 6.62
CA ASP A 34 3.55 -5.22 5.63
C ASP A 34 3.29 -4.47 4.32
N VAL A 35 2.09 -4.58 3.75
CA VAL A 35 1.76 -3.93 2.47
C VAL A 35 1.87 -2.39 2.54
N PHE A 36 1.49 -1.77 3.65
CA PHE A 36 1.57 -0.32 3.83
C PHE A 36 2.99 0.12 4.16
N LEU A 37 3.73 -0.66 4.96
CA LEU A 37 5.14 -0.38 5.26
C LEU A 37 6.02 -0.53 4.01
N THR A 38 5.77 -1.54 3.19
CA THR A 38 6.45 -1.74 1.90
C THR A 38 6.18 -0.57 0.95
N ALA A 39 4.92 -0.12 0.85
CA ALA A 39 4.60 1.07 0.05
C ALA A 39 5.29 2.33 0.58
N ALA A 40 5.23 2.59 1.88
CA ALA A 40 5.88 3.76 2.49
C ALA A 40 7.40 3.80 2.25
N ARG A 41 8.07 2.64 2.27
CA ARG A 41 9.52 2.54 2.04
C ARG A 41 9.97 2.78 0.61
N ARG A 42 9.06 2.73 -0.37
CA ARG A 42 9.37 2.91 -1.81
C ARG A 42 9.37 4.35 -2.28
N PHE A 43 9.01 5.30 -1.43
CA PHE A 43 9.23 6.72 -1.70
C PHE A 43 10.72 7.07 -1.52
N GLU A 44 11.23 7.99 -2.34
CA GLU A 44 12.66 8.33 -2.44
C GLU A 44 13.29 8.80 -1.11
N ASP A 45 12.52 9.50 -0.27
CA ASP A 45 12.93 9.97 1.06
C ASP A 45 12.72 8.93 2.18
N GLY A 46 12.33 7.70 1.83
CA GLY A 46 11.86 6.69 2.77
C GLY A 46 10.51 7.07 3.40
N PRO A 47 10.04 6.31 4.42
CA PRO A 47 8.73 6.54 5.03
C PRO A 47 8.62 7.90 5.76
N GLY A 48 9.71 8.66 5.87
CA GLY A 48 9.79 9.85 6.73
C GLY A 48 9.22 9.57 8.11
N ASP A 49 8.20 10.33 8.48
CA ASP A 49 7.35 10.08 9.65
C ASP A 49 6.06 9.38 9.20
N LEU A 50 5.88 8.10 9.57
CA LEU A 50 4.71 7.29 9.20
C LEU A 50 3.38 7.93 9.59
N ARG A 51 3.38 8.80 10.62
CA ARG A 51 2.19 9.55 11.06
C ARG A 51 1.70 10.59 10.05
N LYS A 52 2.49 10.87 9.00
CA LYS A 52 2.12 11.75 7.89
C LYS A 52 1.48 10.99 6.72
N ILE A 53 1.31 9.68 6.83
CA ILE A 53 0.73 8.84 5.79
C ILE A 53 -0.75 8.61 6.10
N LEU A 54 -1.61 8.89 5.13
CA LEU A 54 -3.05 8.61 5.20
C LEU A 54 -3.38 7.41 4.31
N VAL A 55 -3.96 6.36 4.91
CA VAL A 55 -4.43 5.18 4.19
C VAL A 55 -5.94 5.29 3.93
N PHE A 56 -6.35 5.05 2.69
CA PHE A 56 -7.75 4.89 2.29
C PHE A 56 -8.09 3.40 2.21
N GLU A 57 -9.06 2.95 3.01
CA GLU A 57 -9.44 1.53 3.14
C GLU A 57 -10.94 1.38 3.43
N ASP A 58 -11.53 0.30 2.92
CA ASP A 58 -12.95 -0.03 3.10
C ASP A 58 -13.18 -1.24 4.02
N ALA A 59 -12.18 -2.13 4.15
CA ALA A 59 -12.32 -3.38 4.90
C ALA A 59 -11.70 -3.31 6.31
N PRO A 60 -12.32 -3.94 7.34
CA PRO A 60 -11.77 -3.94 8.71
C PRO A 60 -10.33 -4.45 8.82
N ALA A 61 -9.97 -5.49 8.04
CA ALA A 61 -8.60 -6.02 8.03
C ALA A 61 -7.59 -5.01 7.46
N GLY A 62 -8.00 -4.22 6.46
CA GLY A 62 -7.19 -3.15 5.90
C GLY A 62 -7.04 -1.97 6.86
N VAL A 63 -8.13 -1.55 7.49
CA VAL A 63 -8.10 -0.51 8.55
C VAL A 63 -7.18 -0.92 9.70
N LEU A 64 -7.23 -2.18 10.13
CA LEU A 64 -6.35 -2.68 11.19
C LEU A 64 -4.88 -2.73 10.74
N ALA A 65 -4.60 -3.19 9.52
CA ALA A 65 -3.26 -3.16 8.95
C ALA A 65 -2.69 -1.74 8.87
N ALA A 66 -3.51 -0.74 8.49
CA ALA A 66 -3.11 0.66 8.46
C ALA A 66 -2.77 1.17 9.86
N LYS A 67 -3.63 0.91 10.86
CA LYS A 67 -3.37 1.28 12.26
C LYS A 67 -2.12 0.61 12.84
N ASN A 68 -1.84 -0.62 12.43
CA ASN A 68 -0.63 -1.34 12.85
C ASN A 68 0.64 -0.80 12.19
N ALA A 69 0.51 -0.02 11.10
CA ALA A 69 1.64 0.54 10.38
C ALA A 69 2.17 1.86 10.99
N GLY A 70 1.42 2.52 11.88
CA GLY A 70 1.81 3.76 12.55
C GLY A 70 0.80 4.89 12.34
#